data_AF-A0A7K3CTH5-F1
#
_entry.id   AF-A0A7K3CTH5-F1
#
_cell.length_a   1.000
_cell.length_b   1.000
_cell.length_c   1.000
_cell.angle_alpha   90.00
_cell.angle_beta   90.00
_cell.angle_gamma   90.00
#
_symmetry.space_group_name_H-M   'P 1'
#
loop_
_entity.id
_entity.type
_entity.pdbx_description
1 polymer ?
#
loop_
_entity_poly.entity_id
_entity_poly.type
_entity_poly.pdbx_seq_one_letter_code
_entity_poly.pdbx_strand_id
1 'polypeptide(L)'
;NAERLIDYYYDPEVAAELAAWVNYVCPVPAARDILASSKDKELAALAEDPLIFPDDAMRERLVIARDITSRERTEFAKRWNGLAGL
;
A
#
# COMPACT_ATOMS: atom_id res chain seq x y z
N ASN A 1 18.77 1.84 15.76
CA ASN A 1 19.04 2.24 14.35
C ASN A 1 17.86 1.94 13.42
N ALA A 2 17.29 0.72 13.39
CA ALA A 2 16.13 0.43 12.54
C ALA A 2 14.89 1.28 12.86
N GLU A 3 14.57 1.48 14.14
CA GLU A 3 13.43 2.29 14.59
C GLU A 3 13.48 3.73 14.04
N ARG A 4 14.66 4.36 13.98
CA ARG A 4 14.81 5.71 13.40
C ARG A 4 14.42 5.78 11.93
N LEU A 5 14.61 4.69 11.17
CA LEU A 5 14.19 4.62 9.78
C LEU A 5 12.67 4.44 9.68
N ILE A 6 12.08 3.67 10.60
CA ILE A 6 10.62 3.54 10.70
C ILE A 6 10.02 4.90 11.01
N ASP A 7 10.52 5.60 12.03
CA ASP A 7 10.06 6.94 12.40
C ASP A 7 10.10 7.91 11.22
N TYR A 8 11.19 7.89 10.43
CA TYR A 8 11.33 8.73 9.24
C TYR A 8 10.23 8.46 8.20
N TYR A 9 9.93 7.20 7.87
CA TYR A 9 8.89 6.87 6.89
C TYR A 9 7.45 6.99 7.43
N TYR A 10 7.27 7.08 8.75
CA TYR A 10 5.98 7.36 9.37
C TYR A 10 5.73 8.86 9.58
N ASP A 11 6.73 9.71 9.35
CA ASP A 11 6.51 11.16 9.26
C ASP A 11 5.55 11.47 8.10
N PRO A 12 4.49 12.27 8.31
CA PRO A 12 3.49 12.54 7.28
C PRO A 12 4.05 13.15 5.99
N GLU A 13 5.06 14.03 6.04
CA GLU A 13 5.63 14.66 4.85
C GLU A 13 6.41 13.64 4.01
N VAL A 14 7.19 12.80 4.68
CA VAL A 14 7.94 11.72 4.05
C VAL A 14 7.01 10.65 3.48
N ALA A 15 5.96 10.29 4.20
CA ALA A 15 4.95 9.35 3.74
C ALA A 15 4.19 9.88 2.51
N ALA A 16 3.91 11.18 2.44
CA ALA A 16 3.30 11.84 1.29
C ALA A 16 4.22 11.82 0.06
N GLU A 17 5.50 12.15 0.25
CA GLU A 17 6.52 12.07 -0.80
C GLU A 17 6.63 10.64 -1.36
N LEU A 18 6.73 9.66 -0.47
CA LEU A 18 6.83 8.25 -0.87
C LEU A 18 5.56 7.77 -1.59
N ALA A 19 4.39 8.11 -1.07
CA ALA A 19 3.11 7.74 -1.67
C ALA A 19 2.98 8.31 -3.09
N ALA A 20 3.34 9.57 -3.29
CA ALA A 20 3.33 10.21 -4.61
C ALA A 20 4.33 9.59 -5.60
N TRP A 21 5.45 9.08 -5.10
CA TRP A 21 6.48 8.47 -5.95
C TRP A 21 6.11 7.05 -6.38
N VAL A 22 5.59 6.23 -5.45
CA VAL A 22 5.38 4.78 -5.69
C VAL A 22 3.93 4.41 -5.98
N ASN A 23 2.96 5.27 -5.66
CA ASN A 23 1.52 5.06 -5.87
C ASN A 23 0.98 3.74 -5.28
N TYR A 24 1.42 3.40 -4.06
CA TYR A 24 0.85 2.32 -3.24
C TYR A 24 -0.07 2.87 -2.16
N VAL A 25 -0.84 1.98 -1.53
CA VAL A 25 -1.64 2.30 -0.34
C VAL A 25 -0.75 2.89 0.75
N CYS A 26 -1.01 4.16 1.11
CA CYS A 26 -0.26 4.86 2.14
C CYS A 26 -0.79 4.48 3.54
N PRO A 27 0.07 4.03 4.47
CA PRO A 27 -0.35 3.66 5.82
C PRO A 27 -0.52 4.85 6.77
N VAL A 28 -0.18 6.09 6.34
CA VAL A 28 -0.21 7.30 7.17
C VAL A 28 -1.36 8.22 6.71
N PRO A 29 -2.52 8.25 7.40
CA PRO A 29 -3.67 9.03 6.95
C PRO A 29 -3.38 10.54 6.80
N ALA A 30 -2.51 11.10 7.64
CA ALA A 30 -2.14 12.51 7.60
C ALA A 30 -1.37 12.91 6.31
N ALA A 31 -0.79 11.94 5.59
CA ALA A 31 -0.15 12.20 4.30
C ALA A 31 -1.15 12.66 3.23
N ARG A 32 -2.44 12.29 3.38
CA ARG A 32 -3.51 12.71 2.47
C ARG A 32 -3.66 14.23 2.46
N ASP A 33 -3.69 14.85 3.65
CA ASP A 33 -3.88 16.29 3.79
C ASP A 33 -2.68 17.07 3.22
N ILE A 34 -1.47 16.50 3.36
CA ILE A 34 -0.25 17.08 2.79
C ILE A 34 -0.31 17.09 1.27
N LEU A 35 -0.67 15.96 0.64
CA LEU A 35 -0.88 15.89 -0.80
C LEU A 35 -1.99 16.83 -1.26
N ALA A 36 -3.13 16.84 -0.56
CA ALA A 36 -4.27 17.73 -0.89
C ALA A 36 -3.91 19.22 -0.82
N SER A 37 -2.97 19.60 0.05
CA SER A 37 -2.48 20.98 0.18
C SER A 37 -1.45 21.39 -0.88
N SER A 38 -1.02 20.47 -1.73
CA SER A 38 -0.03 20.74 -2.79
C SER A 38 -0.54 21.79 -3.77
N LYS A 39 0.37 22.65 -4.23
CA LYS A 39 0.11 23.60 -5.32
C LYS A 39 0.14 22.92 -6.70
N ASP A 40 0.77 21.75 -6.77
CA ASP A 40 0.75 20.92 -7.96
C ASP A 40 -0.58 20.17 -8.00
N LYS A 41 -1.35 20.38 -9.06
CA LYS A 41 -2.68 19.79 -9.24
C LYS A 41 -2.61 18.27 -9.42
N GLU A 42 -1.54 17.76 -10.02
CA GLU A 42 -1.36 16.32 -10.20
C GLU A 42 -1.11 15.66 -8.86
N LEU A 43 -0.23 16.24 -8.02
CA LEU A 43 0.02 15.76 -6.66
C LEU A 43 -1.22 15.89 -5.77
N ALA A 44 -1.96 17.00 -5.86
CA ALA A 44 -3.18 17.19 -5.08
C ALA A 44 -4.28 16.19 -5.45
N ALA A 45 -4.36 15.77 -6.72
CA ALA A 45 -5.31 14.76 -7.16
C ALA A 45 -5.05 13.38 -6.54
N LEU A 46 -3.79 13.06 -6.20
CA LEU A 46 -3.44 11.78 -5.56
C LEU A 46 -4.04 11.62 -4.16
N ALA A 47 -4.37 12.73 -3.48
CA ALA A 47 -5.03 12.69 -2.17
C ALA A 47 -6.45 12.08 -2.24
N GLU A 48 -7.08 12.11 -3.42
CA GLU A 48 -8.40 11.55 -3.66
C GLU A 48 -8.35 10.21 -4.42
N ASP A 49 -7.17 9.69 -4.74
CA ASP A 49 -7.02 8.40 -5.41
C ASP A 49 -7.26 7.25 -4.41
N PRO A 50 -8.34 6.45 -4.55
CA PRO A 50 -8.62 5.34 -3.65
C PRO A 50 -7.59 4.21 -3.75
N LEU A 51 -6.75 4.16 -4.78
CA LEU A 51 -5.64 3.21 -4.87
C LEU A 51 -4.45 3.60 -3.98
N ILE A 52 -4.37 4.87 -3.56
CA ILE A 52 -3.36 5.39 -2.62
C ILE A 52 -3.97 5.56 -1.22
N PHE A 53 -5.20 6.09 -1.14
CA PHE A 53 -5.97 6.25 0.10
C PHE A 53 -7.33 5.55 -0.01
N PRO A 54 -7.41 4.23 0.23
CA PRO A 54 -8.65 3.47 0.11
C PRO A 54 -9.78 4.08 0.94
N ASP A 55 -10.92 4.29 0.28
CA ASP A 55 -12.18 4.68 0.89
C ASP A 55 -12.88 3.49 1.56
N ASP A 56 -13.98 3.77 2.26
CA ASP A 56 -14.71 2.75 3.00
C ASP A 56 -15.30 1.68 2.07
N ALA A 57 -15.82 2.08 0.90
CA ALA A 57 -16.37 1.17 -0.09
C ALA A 57 -15.33 0.20 -0.65
N MET A 58 -14.09 0.65 -0.85
CA MET A 58 -12.98 -0.22 -1.23
C MET A 58 -12.60 -1.13 -0.07
N ARG A 59 -12.47 -0.59 1.15
CA ARG A 59 -12.08 -1.36 2.35
C ARG A 59 -13.03 -2.52 2.65
N GLU A 60 -14.33 -2.33 2.46
CA GLU A 60 -15.34 -3.39 2.61
C GLU A 60 -15.12 -4.59 1.67
N ARG A 61 -14.44 -4.38 0.54
CA ARG A 61 -14.17 -5.40 -0.47
C ARG A 61 -12.79 -6.05 -0.32
N LEU A 62 -11.93 -5.51 0.54
CA LEU A 62 -10.58 -6.05 0.76
C LEU A 62 -10.63 -7.28 1.66
N VAL A 63 -9.76 -8.25 1.37
CA VAL A 63 -9.56 -9.44 2.19
C VAL A 63 -8.10 -9.57 2.55
N ILE A 64 -7.80 -9.87 3.80
CA ILE A 64 -6.44 -10.16 4.25
C ILE A 64 -6.11 -11.59 3.85
N ALA A 65 -5.03 -11.77 3.09
CA ALA A 65 -4.53 -13.10 2.79
C ALA A 65 -4.12 -13.79 4.10
N ARG A 66 -4.73 -14.94 4.39
CA ARG A 66 -4.33 -15.76 5.53
C ARG A 66 -2.93 -16.33 5.32
N ASP A 67 -2.30 -16.72 6.42
CA ASP A 67 -1.09 -17.53 6.35
C ASP A 67 -1.33 -18.85 5.61
N ILE A 68 -0.43 -19.16 4.68
CA ILE A 68 -0.34 -20.46 4.02
C ILE A 68 0.54 -21.36 4.89
N THR A 69 0.00 -22.46 5.41
CA THR A 69 0.76 -23.35 6.29
C THR A 69 1.82 -24.13 5.51
N SER A 70 2.87 -24.61 6.18
CA SER A 70 3.92 -25.42 5.53
C SER A 70 3.37 -26.67 4.83
N ARG A 71 2.28 -27.26 5.33
CA ARG A 71 1.60 -28.40 4.70
C ARG A 71 0.93 -28.01 3.38
N GLU A 72 0.38 -26.79 3.29
CA GLU A 72 -0.32 -26.31 2.10
C GLU A 72 0.62 -25.75 1.03
N ARG A 73 1.77 -25.18 1.43
CA ARG A 73 2.72 -24.52 0.51
C ARG A 73 3.13 -25.42 -0.66
N THR A 74 3.48 -26.68 -0.40
CA THR A 74 3.92 -27.61 -1.45
C THR A 74 2.81 -27.88 -2.46
N GLU A 75 1.58 -28.11 -2.01
CA GLU A 75 0.45 -28.38 -2.88
C GLU A 75 0.05 -27.15 -3.70
N PHE A 76 0.01 -25.97 -3.09
CA PHE A 76 -0.28 -24.73 -3.81
C PHE A 76 0.82 -24.38 -4.82
N ALA A 77 2.09 -24.54 -4.47
CA ALA A 77 3.21 -24.32 -5.39
C ALA A 77 3.14 -25.28 -6.59
N LYS A 78 2.87 -26.58 -6.36
CA LYS A 78 2.73 -27.57 -7.43
C LYS A 78 1.60 -27.20 -8.40
N ARG A 79 0.43 -26.80 -7.87
CA ARG A 79 -0.70 -26.38 -8.71
C ARG A 79 -0.38 -25.11 -9.49
N TRP A 80 0.26 -24.14 -8.87
CA TRP A 80 0.68 -22.90 -9.52
C TRP A 80 1.67 -23.18 -10.67
N ASN A 81 2.68 -24.02 -10.45
CA ASN A 81 3.66 -24.36 -11.48
C ASN A 81 3.01 -25.03 -12.70
N GLY A 82 2.07 -25.96 -12.46
CA GLY A 82 1.31 -26.56 -13.55
C GLY A 82 0.47 -25.56 -14.35
N LEU A 83 -0.08 -24.53 -13.70
CA LEU A 83 -0.79 -23.43 -14.39
C LEU A 83 0.16 -22.46 -15.11
N ALA A 84 1.33 -22.21 -14.55
CA ALA A 84 2.35 -21.30 -15.07
C ALA A 84 3.23 -21.93 -16.17
N GLY A 85 3.11 -23.23 -16.43
CA GLY A 85 3.90 -23.95 -17.43
C GLY A 85 5.32 -24.31 -16.97
N LEU A 86 5.52 -24.45 -15.66
CA LEU A 86 6.79 -24.83 -15.02
C LEU A 86 6.81 -26.30 -14.57
#